data_AF-A0A1B6Z6K6-F1
#
_entry.id   AF-A0A1B6Z6K6-F1
#
_cell.length_a   1.000
_cell.length_b   1.000
_cell.length_c   1.000
_cell.angle_alpha   90.00
_cell.angle_beta   90.00
_cell.angle_gamma   90.00
#
_symmetry.space_group_name_H-M   'P 1'
#
loop_
_entity.id
_entity.type
_entity.pdbx_description
1 polymer ?
#
loop_
_entity_poly.entity_id
_entity_poly.type
_entity_poly.pdbx_seq_one_letter_code
_entity_poly.pdbx_strand_id
1 'polypeptide(L)'
;MNKLLILPLVLITAACGGNDEVASGTFDDGDGNEGSYSVRGDDENSETVIKSDEGEVRISTGSKASADLPMGIAIYPDADVQSSISGLDGQSSGAMVVLKIDASQNDVIDFYRAQLKSKGIDIKTEVKAGDMQMIGGEGKNGEGVNISVTTDPSGGVNAMIIGGSGK
;
A
#
# COMPACT_ATOMS: atom_id res chain seq x y z
N MET A 1 -31.54 -52.30 3.77
CA MET A 1 -31.83 -51.49 4.97
C MET A 1 -31.81 -50.03 4.54
N ASN A 2 -32.99 -49.42 4.44
CA ASN A 2 -33.16 -48.00 4.12
C ASN A 2 -32.62 -47.15 5.29
N LYS A 3 -32.00 -45.99 4.99
CA LYS A 3 -32.60 -44.65 5.20
C LYS A 3 -31.54 -43.51 5.24
N LEU A 4 -31.83 -42.46 4.45
CA LEU A 4 -31.62 -41.02 4.70
C LEU A 4 -30.15 -40.52 4.73
N LEU A 5 -29.62 -39.77 3.74
CA LEU A 5 -30.00 -38.44 3.23
C LEU A 5 -30.04 -37.37 4.32
N ILE A 6 -28.92 -36.65 4.53
CA ILE A 6 -28.90 -35.25 4.99
C ILE A 6 -27.72 -34.52 4.32
N LEU A 7 -28.05 -33.82 3.24
CA LEU A 7 -27.37 -32.62 2.76
C LEU A 7 -27.87 -31.45 3.63
N PRO A 8 -26.99 -30.57 4.15
CA PRO A 8 -27.41 -29.17 4.31
C PRO A 8 -26.29 -28.26 3.78
N LEU A 9 -26.53 -27.55 2.69
CA LEU A 9 -27.33 -26.32 2.60
C LEU A 9 -26.33 -25.18 2.36
N VAL A 10 -25.99 -25.00 1.09
CA VAL A 10 -25.39 -23.77 0.59
C VAL A 10 -26.36 -22.65 0.98
N LEU A 11 -26.02 -21.90 2.03
CA LEU A 11 -26.76 -20.73 2.46
C LEU A 11 -26.46 -19.61 1.44
N ILE A 12 -27.31 -19.51 0.42
CA ILE A 12 -27.42 -18.30 -0.39
C ILE A 12 -27.99 -17.22 0.54
N THR A 13 -27.11 -16.45 1.16
CA THR A 13 -27.50 -15.19 1.80
C THR A 13 -27.28 -14.08 0.78
N ALA A 14 -28.36 -13.77 0.07
CA ALA A 14 -28.47 -12.49 -0.61
C ALA A 14 -28.72 -11.40 0.44
N ALA A 15 -28.02 -10.29 0.25
CA ALA A 15 -28.33 -8.94 0.72
C ALA A 15 -28.14 -8.62 2.22
N CYS A 16 -26.96 -8.07 2.51
CA CYS A 16 -26.76 -6.97 3.45
C CYS A 16 -25.61 -6.14 2.85
N GLY A 17 -25.84 -5.13 2.02
CA GLY A 17 -26.46 -3.87 2.43
C GLY A 17 -25.38 -2.81 2.70
N GLY A 18 -24.65 -2.42 1.65
CA GLY A 18 -23.66 -1.33 1.64
C GLY A 18 -23.01 -1.27 0.26
N ASN A 19 -23.19 -0.17 -0.46
CA ASN A 19 -23.29 -0.11 -1.93
C ASN A 19 -21.96 -0.21 -2.73
N ASP A 20 -20.92 -0.87 -2.23
CA ASP A 20 -19.61 -0.93 -2.91
C ASP A 20 -18.86 -2.26 -2.71
N GLU A 21 -19.42 -3.25 -1.99
CA GLU A 21 -18.70 -4.50 -1.71
C GLU A 21 -18.77 -5.48 -2.90
N VAL A 22 -17.60 -5.87 -3.41
CA VAL A 22 -17.43 -6.76 -4.57
C VAL A 22 -17.23 -8.20 -4.13
N ALA A 23 -16.43 -8.41 -3.09
CA ALA A 23 -16.15 -9.72 -2.53
C ALA A 23 -15.76 -9.60 -1.06
N SER A 24 -16.16 -10.58 -0.25
CA SER A 24 -15.71 -10.71 1.13
C SER A 24 -15.74 -12.18 1.54
N GLY A 25 -14.93 -12.54 2.54
CA GLY A 25 -14.89 -13.91 3.04
C GLY A 25 -13.88 -14.09 4.16
N THR A 26 -13.83 -15.31 4.67
CA THR A 26 -12.89 -15.74 5.70
C THR A 26 -11.94 -16.80 5.16
N PHE A 27 -10.78 -16.94 5.78
CA PHE A 27 -9.75 -17.91 5.42
C PHE A 27 -9.03 -18.41 6.68
N ASP A 28 -8.50 -19.63 6.62
CA ASP A 28 -7.61 -20.16 7.65
C ASP A 28 -6.21 -19.58 7.42
N ASP A 29 -5.61 -18.99 8.46
CA ASP A 29 -4.29 -18.37 8.39
C ASP A 29 -3.12 -19.36 8.41
N GLY A 30 -3.39 -20.65 8.63
CA GLY A 30 -2.40 -21.72 8.70
C GLY A 30 -1.87 -21.99 10.12
N ASP A 31 -2.18 -21.13 11.09
CA ASP A 31 -1.85 -21.27 12.51
C ASP A 31 -3.07 -21.68 13.37
N GLY A 32 -4.19 -21.98 12.70
CA GLY A 32 -5.44 -22.39 13.32
C GLY A 32 -6.33 -21.23 13.75
N ASN A 33 -6.04 -20.00 13.30
CA ASN A 33 -6.93 -18.86 13.46
C ASN A 33 -7.62 -18.50 12.13
N GLU A 34 -8.68 -17.71 12.23
CA GLU A 34 -9.50 -17.30 11.09
C GLU A 34 -9.21 -15.85 10.73
N GLY A 35 -8.71 -15.63 9.51
CA GLY A 35 -8.58 -14.32 8.89
C GLY A 35 -9.82 -13.95 8.08
N SER A 36 -9.92 -12.67 7.71
CA SER A 36 -10.98 -12.16 6.83
C SER A 36 -10.44 -11.22 5.77
N TYR A 37 -11.12 -11.15 4.63
CA TYR A 37 -10.85 -10.18 3.59
C TYR A 37 -12.14 -9.51 3.13
N SER A 38 -12.02 -8.26 2.66
CA SER A 38 -13.09 -7.53 2.00
C SER A 38 -12.52 -6.70 0.86
N VAL A 39 -13.18 -6.75 -0.30
CA VAL A 39 -12.86 -5.99 -1.50
C VAL A 39 -14.05 -5.09 -1.82
N ARG A 40 -13.78 -3.81 -2.02
CA ARG A 40 -14.80 -2.79 -2.30
C ARG A 40 -14.39 -1.91 -3.48
N GLY A 41 -15.33 -1.55 -4.33
CA GLY A 41 -15.13 -0.64 -5.46
C GLY A 41 -15.18 -1.29 -6.84
N ASP A 42 -14.37 -0.76 -7.76
CA ASP A 42 -14.29 -1.19 -9.15
C ASP A 42 -12.82 -1.33 -9.59
N ASP A 43 -12.60 -1.67 -10.86
CA ASP A 43 -11.27 -1.93 -11.42
C ASP A 43 -10.32 -0.72 -11.34
N GLU A 44 -10.84 0.51 -11.30
CA GLU A 44 -10.04 1.74 -11.23
C GLU A 44 -9.88 2.20 -9.78
N ASN A 45 -10.92 2.04 -8.97
CA ASN A 45 -11.02 2.56 -7.61
C ASN A 45 -11.39 1.44 -6.63
N SER A 46 -10.40 0.68 -6.18
CA SER A 46 -10.59 -0.46 -5.29
C SER A 46 -10.00 -0.22 -3.91
N GLU A 47 -10.59 -0.86 -2.90
CA GLU A 47 -10.01 -1.03 -1.57
C GLU A 47 -10.13 -2.51 -1.21
N THR A 48 -9.00 -3.12 -0.86
CA THR A 48 -8.90 -4.46 -0.31
C THR A 48 -8.38 -4.35 1.12
N VAL A 49 -9.13 -4.89 2.07
CA VAL A 49 -8.73 -4.99 3.47
C VAL A 49 -8.60 -6.46 3.82
N ILE A 50 -7.45 -6.83 4.37
CA ILE A 50 -7.15 -8.17 4.88
C ILE A 50 -6.89 -8.03 6.37
N LYS A 51 -7.58 -8.82 7.18
CA LYS A 51 -7.44 -8.84 8.64
C LYS A 51 -7.10 -10.25 9.11
N SER A 52 -6.15 -10.35 10.02
CA SER A 52 -5.84 -11.54 10.80
C SER A 52 -5.56 -11.16 12.24
N ASP A 53 -5.29 -12.13 13.10
CA ASP A 53 -4.86 -11.87 14.48
C ASP A 53 -3.50 -11.15 14.54
N GLU A 54 -2.71 -11.23 13.46
CA GLU A 54 -1.44 -10.53 13.32
C GLU A 54 -1.59 -9.05 12.93
N GLY A 55 -2.76 -8.65 12.43
CA GLY A 55 -3.05 -7.25 12.11
C GLY A 55 -3.92 -7.02 10.89
N GLU A 56 -3.88 -5.80 10.36
CA GLU A 56 -4.68 -5.36 9.22
C GLU A 56 -3.78 -4.80 8.12
N VAL A 57 -3.98 -5.28 6.89
CA VAL A 57 -3.38 -4.74 5.67
C VAL A 57 -4.49 -4.16 4.80
N ARG A 58 -4.31 -2.93 4.36
CA ARG A 58 -5.21 -2.23 3.44
C ARG A 58 -4.44 -1.87 2.17
N ILE A 59 -4.98 -2.29 1.05
CA ILE A 59 -4.50 -2.00 -0.31
C ILE A 59 -5.59 -1.16 -0.97
N SER A 60 -5.24 0.01 -1.48
CA SER A 60 -6.20 0.90 -2.13
C SER A 60 -5.64 1.42 -3.45
N THR A 61 -6.51 1.63 -4.44
CA THR A 61 -6.17 2.13 -5.78
C THR A 61 -7.03 3.33 -6.17
N GLY A 62 -6.51 4.15 -7.08
CA GLY A 62 -7.20 5.31 -7.62
C GLY A 62 -7.62 6.29 -6.52
N SER A 63 -8.86 6.79 -6.60
CA SER A 63 -9.41 7.75 -5.64
C SER A 63 -9.53 7.23 -4.20
N LYS A 64 -9.41 5.91 -3.99
CA LYS A 64 -9.39 5.31 -2.64
C LYS A 64 -7.97 5.21 -2.06
N ALA A 65 -6.93 5.44 -2.85
CA ALA A 65 -5.56 5.39 -2.41
C ALA A 65 -5.27 6.51 -1.39
N SER A 66 -4.57 6.17 -0.31
CA SER A 66 -4.18 7.15 0.68
C SER A 66 -3.06 8.02 0.16
N ALA A 67 -3.25 9.32 0.38
CA ALA A 67 -2.26 10.36 0.17
C ALA A 67 -1.26 10.47 1.34
N ASP A 68 -1.43 9.67 2.40
CA ASP A 68 -0.55 9.71 3.57
C ASP A 68 0.76 8.98 3.27
N LEU A 69 1.82 9.76 3.08
CA LEU A 69 3.16 9.20 2.93
C LEU A 69 3.78 8.84 4.29
N PRO A 70 4.67 7.82 4.31
CA PRO A 70 5.39 7.44 5.50
C PRO A 70 6.22 8.60 6.06
N MET A 71 6.41 8.59 7.39
CA MET A 71 7.23 9.55 8.13
C MET A 71 6.80 11.03 7.97
N GLY A 72 5.55 11.27 7.56
CA GLY A 72 4.98 12.60 7.40
C GLY A 72 5.65 13.43 6.30
N ILE A 73 6.22 12.77 5.30
CA ILE A 73 6.74 13.38 4.07
C ILE A 73 5.55 13.93 3.26
N ALA A 74 5.73 15.04 2.57
CA ALA A 74 4.68 15.60 1.72
C ALA A 74 4.64 14.90 0.35
N ILE A 75 3.45 14.72 -0.22
CA ILE A 75 3.31 14.31 -1.62
C ILE A 75 3.88 15.40 -2.53
N TYR A 76 4.50 14.96 -3.64
CA TYR A 76 4.93 15.86 -4.70
C TYR A 76 3.74 16.64 -5.28
N PRO A 77 3.86 17.97 -5.52
CA PRO A 77 2.76 18.77 -6.05
C PRO A 77 2.13 18.18 -7.32
N ASP A 78 0.80 18.18 -7.39
CA ASP A 78 0.03 17.68 -8.54
C ASP A 78 0.26 16.20 -8.90
N ALA A 79 0.85 15.41 -8.00
CA ALA A 79 1.01 13.97 -8.19
C ALA A 79 -0.33 13.24 -8.14
N ASP A 80 -0.50 12.27 -9.04
CA ASP A 80 -1.64 11.37 -9.07
C ASP A 80 -1.34 10.08 -8.30
N VAL A 81 -2.04 9.86 -7.19
CA VAL A 81 -1.85 8.68 -6.33
C VAL A 81 -2.49 7.48 -7.01
N GLN A 82 -1.66 6.57 -7.52
CA GLN A 82 -2.14 5.37 -8.23
C GLN A 82 -2.60 4.30 -7.26
N SER A 83 -1.79 4.05 -6.23
CA SER A 83 -2.09 3.04 -5.23
C SER A 83 -1.37 3.30 -3.92
N SER A 84 -1.93 2.76 -2.84
CA SER A 84 -1.34 2.78 -1.51
C SER A 84 -1.54 1.43 -0.83
N ILE A 85 -0.53 0.96 -0.13
CA ILE A 85 -0.62 -0.16 0.80
C ILE A 85 -0.26 0.37 2.18
N SER A 86 -1.05 0.03 3.18
CA SER A 86 -0.78 0.35 4.58
C SER A 86 -1.06 -0.88 5.43
N GLY A 87 -0.23 -1.13 6.43
CA GLY A 87 -0.51 -2.22 7.36
C GLY A 87 0.38 -2.22 8.59
N LEU A 88 -0.19 -2.76 9.66
CA LEU A 88 0.52 -3.22 10.85
C LEU A 88 0.57 -4.74 10.71
N ASP A 89 1.70 -5.30 10.30
CA ASP A 89 1.98 -6.68 10.70
C ASP A 89 2.50 -6.62 12.15
N GLY A 90 2.21 -7.63 12.96
CA GLY A 90 2.54 -7.67 14.39
C GLY A 90 4.02 -7.48 14.75
N GLN A 91 4.92 -7.21 13.80
CA GLN A 91 6.33 -6.90 14.02
C GLN A 91 6.85 -5.68 13.23
N SER A 92 6.14 -5.14 12.24
CA SER A 92 6.52 -3.93 11.50
C SER A 92 5.31 -3.24 10.85
N SER A 93 5.17 -1.95 11.13
CA SER A 93 4.28 -1.06 10.38
C SER A 93 4.98 -0.61 9.10
N GLY A 94 4.37 -0.91 7.95
CA GLY A 94 4.87 -0.53 6.63
C GLY A 94 3.80 0.18 5.80
N ALA A 95 4.21 1.21 5.07
CA ALA A 95 3.39 1.91 4.09
C ALA A 95 4.12 1.99 2.76
N MET A 96 3.39 1.78 1.67
CA MET A 96 3.85 1.92 0.30
C MET A 96 2.89 2.82 -0.45
N VAL A 97 3.38 3.79 -1.20
CA VAL A 97 2.57 4.66 -2.05
C VAL A 97 3.22 4.75 -3.43
N VAL A 98 2.40 4.59 -4.47
CA VAL A 98 2.81 4.74 -5.87
C VAL A 98 2.15 5.98 -6.45
N LEU A 99 2.97 6.86 -7.01
CA LEU A 99 2.58 8.14 -7.56
C LEU A 99 2.97 8.21 -9.04
N LYS A 100 2.09 8.80 -9.84
CA LYS A 100 2.41 9.26 -11.19
C LYS A 100 2.60 10.77 -11.16
N ILE A 101 3.69 11.25 -11.73
CA ILE A 101 4.11 12.65 -11.65
C ILE A 101 4.53 13.15 -13.02
N ASP A 102 3.93 14.24 -13.49
CA ASP A 102 4.33 14.92 -14.73
C ASP A 102 5.46 15.92 -14.46
N ALA A 103 6.63 15.40 -14.08
CA ALA A 103 7.84 16.18 -13.81
C ALA A 103 9.10 15.39 -14.16
N SER A 104 10.26 16.06 -14.15
CA SER A 104 11.53 15.37 -14.40
C SER A 104 11.96 14.53 -13.18
N GLN A 105 12.64 13.41 -13.44
CA GLN A 105 13.16 12.52 -12.39
C GLN A 105 14.03 13.26 -11.37
N ASN A 106 14.89 14.19 -11.84
CA ASN A 106 15.76 14.95 -10.96
C ASN A 106 14.97 15.90 -10.06
N ASP A 107 13.95 16.59 -10.58
CA ASP A 107 13.14 17.52 -9.78
C ASP A 107 12.38 16.77 -8.67
N VAL A 108 11.86 15.59 -8.98
CA VAL A 108 11.16 14.73 -8.00
C VAL A 108 12.13 14.21 -6.93
N ILE A 109 13.31 13.74 -7.32
CA ILE A 109 14.34 13.29 -6.38
C ILE A 109 14.82 14.43 -5.48
N ASP A 110 15.04 15.63 -6.04
CA ASP A 110 15.50 16.79 -5.28
C ASP A 110 14.44 17.29 -4.30
N PHE A 111 13.16 17.27 -4.69
CA PHE A 111 12.05 17.55 -3.80
C PHE A 111 12.05 16.61 -2.59
N TYR A 112 12.10 15.29 -2.82
CA TYR A 112 12.09 14.32 -1.74
C TYR A 112 13.38 14.36 -0.90
N ARG A 113 14.54 14.59 -1.52
CA ARG A 113 15.80 14.82 -0.80
C ARG A 113 15.68 15.99 0.18
N ALA A 114 15.05 17.09 -0.22
CA ALA A 114 14.80 18.23 0.64
C ALA A 114 13.81 17.89 1.78
N GLN A 115 12.74 17.14 1.47
CA GLN A 115 11.78 16.67 2.48
C GLN A 115 12.48 15.80 3.55
N LEU A 116 13.24 14.78 3.15
CA LEU A 116 13.96 13.89 4.06
C LEU A 116 14.88 14.70 5.00
N LYS A 117 15.67 15.63 4.44
CA LYS A 117 16.52 16.52 5.24
C LYS A 117 15.74 17.39 6.21
N SER A 118 14.61 17.96 5.79
CA SER A 118 13.76 18.80 6.65
C SER A 118 13.16 18.03 7.83
N LYS A 119 12.96 16.71 7.66
CA LYS A 119 12.47 15.78 8.69
C LYS A 119 13.59 15.19 9.54
N GLY A 120 14.85 15.56 9.28
CA GLY A 120 16.01 15.01 9.98
C GLY A 120 16.27 13.54 9.69
N ILE A 121 15.86 13.07 8.50
CA ILE A 121 16.14 11.73 7.98
C ILE A 121 17.47 11.80 7.22
N ASP A 122 18.43 11.00 7.66
CA ASP A 122 19.73 10.91 7.00
C ASP A 122 19.62 10.02 5.78
N ILE A 123 20.00 10.52 4.61
CA ILE A 123 20.09 9.71 3.40
C ILE A 123 21.34 8.83 3.51
N LYS A 124 21.15 7.52 3.57
CA LYS A 124 22.20 6.51 3.70
C LYS A 124 22.52 5.82 2.38
N THR A 125 21.56 5.81 1.44
CA THR A 125 21.70 5.12 0.18
C THR A 125 21.23 6.01 -0.96
N GLU A 126 22.00 6.02 -2.04
CA GLU A 126 21.63 6.67 -3.29
C GLU A 126 22.06 5.76 -4.44
N VAL A 127 21.11 5.43 -5.32
CA VAL A 127 21.35 4.59 -6.49
C VAL A 127 20.84 5.31 -7.71
N LYS A 128 21.63 5.29 -8.79
CA LYS A 128 21.21 5.75 -10.11
C LYS A 128 21.57 4.67 -11.12
N ALA A 129 20.55 4.07 -11.73
CA ALA A 129 20.70 2.96 -12.66
C ALA A 129 19.71 3.11 -13.82
N GLY A 130 20.23 3.47 -14.99
CA GLY A 130 19.41 3.68 -16.20
C GLY A 130 18.30 4.69 -15.95
N ASP A 131 17.07 4.23 -16.12
CA ASP A 131 15.82 4.98 -15.97
C ASP A 131 15.36 5.16 -14.51
N MET A 132 16.10 4.60 -13.54
CA MET A 132 15.74 4.61 -12.13
C MET A 132 16.73 5.42 -11.29
N GLN A 133 16.20 6.24 -10.39
CA GLN A 133 16.92 6.88 -9.30
C GLN A 133 16.24 6.52 -7.99
N MET A 134 17.04 6.19 -6.97
CA MET A 134 16.54 5.82 -5.66
C MET A 134 17.33 6.52 -4.57
N ILE A 135 16.63 7.04 -3.56
CA ILE A 135 17.22 7.52 -2.30
C ILE A 135 16.60 6.75 -1.14
N GLY A 136 17.46 6.29 -0.23
CA GLY A 136 17.08 5.58 0.98
C GLY A 136 17.62 6.31 2.20
N GLY A 137 16.81 6.43 3.25
CA GLY A 137 17.18 7.10 4.48
C GLY A 137 16.61 6.43 5.72
N GLU A 138 17.19 6.80 6.85
CA GLU A 138 16.80 6.29 8.17
C GLU A 138 16.57 7.48 9.11
N GLY A 139 15.41 7.47 9.77
CA GLY A 139 15.05 8.42 10.81
C GLY A 139 15.67 8.05 12.15
N LYS A 140 15.63 8.98 13.10
CA LYS A 140 16.25 8.82 14.43
C LYS A 140 15.69 7.67 15.26
N ASN A 141 14.50 7.20 14.95
CA ASN A 141 13.81 6.13 15.68
C ASN A 141 13.99 4.74 15.03
N GLY A 142 14.89 4.61 14.04
CA GLY A 142 15.08 3.36 13.28
C GLY A 142 14.06 3.12 12.16
N GLU A 143 13.17 4.08 11.92
CA GLU A 143 12.24 4.07 10.79
C GLU A 143 13.00 4.31 9.48
N GLY A 144 12.85 3.41 8.52
CA GLY A 144 13.45 3.51 7.20
C GLY A 144 12.46 4.04 6.16
N VAL A 145 12.99 4.76 5.17
CA VAL A 145 12.24 5.18 3.98
C VAL A 145 13.08 4.96 2.73
N ASN A 146 12.45 4.45 1.68
CA ASN A 146 13.02 4.29 0.35
C ASN A 146 12.11 4.96 -0.66
N ILE A 147 12.71 5.78 -1.52
CA ILE A 147 12.03 6.55 -2.55
C ILE A 147 12.69 6.20 -3.87
N SER A 148 11.96 5.51 -4.74
CA SER A 148 12.40 5.13 -6.08
C SER A 148 11.61 5.90 -7.11
N VAL A 149 12.28 6.54 -8.05
CA VAL A 149 11.67 7.31 -9.15
C VAL A 149 12.14 6.71 -10.46
N THR A 150 11.21 6.24 -11.27
CA THR A 150 11.49 5.62 -12.58
C THR A 150 10.85 6.46 -13.68
N THR A 151 11.56 6.70 -14.78
CA THR A 151 10.98 7.39 -15.94
C THR A 151 9.84 6.58 -16.57
N ASP A 152 8.79 7.25 -17.02
CA ASP A 152 7.70 6.62 -17.77
C ASP A 152 7.91 6.86 -19.27
N PRO A 153 7.91 5.82 -20.12
CA PRO A 153 8.00 5.98 -21.58
C PRO A 153 6.91 6.88 -22.18
N SER A 154 5.77 7.01 -21.51
CA SER A 154 4.63 7.85 -21.90
C SER A 154 4.80 9.32 -21.49
N GLY A 155 5.88 9.66 -20.78
CA GLY A 155 6.14 10.99 -20.22
C GLY A 155 5.97 11.04 -18.69
N GLY A 156 6.75 11.89 -18.04
CA GLY A 156 6.80 12.02 -16.58
C GLY A 156 7.56 10.88 -15.90
N VAL A 157 7.21 10.62 -14.64
CA VAL A 157 7.82 9.57 -13.80
C VAL A 157 6.80 8.84 -12.94
N ASN A 158 7.15 7.61 -12.55
CA ASN A 158 6.50 6.85 -11.51
C ASN A 158 7.38 6.86 -10.26
N ALA A 159 6.86 7.38 -9.15
CA ALA A 159 7.54 7.37 -7.87
C ALA A 159 6.91 6.32 -6.94
N MET A 160 7.75 5.49 -6.34
CA MET A 160 7.37 4.50 -5.34
C MET A 160 8.03 4.88 -4.02
N ILE A 161 7.21 5.07 -3.00
CA ILE A 161 7.65 5.49 -1.66
C ILE A 161 7.28 4.39 -0.70
N ILE A 162 8.28 3.77 -0.10
CA ILE A 162 8.11 2.73 0.92
C ILE A 162 8.69 3.27 2.21
N GLY A 163 7.95 3.18 3.31
CA GLY A 163 8.49 3.46 4.62
C GLY A 163 7.96 2.50 5.66
N GLY A 164 8.72 2.30 6.71
CA GLY A 164 8.33 1.43 7.80
C GLY A 164 9.39 1.38 8.89
N SER A 165 9.01 0.78 10.02
CA SER A 165 9.92 0.49 11.11
C SER A 165 10.92 -0.59 10.67
N GLY A 166 12.21 -0.24 10.58
CA GLY A 166 13.27 -1.26 10.53
C GLY A 166 13.23 -2.06 11.83
N LYS A 167 13.37 -3.39 11.71
CA LYS A 167 13.52 -4.27 12.88
C LYS A 167 14.78 -3.94 13.67
#